data_AF-B9RXW1-F1
#
_entry.id   AF-B9RXW1-F1
#
_cell.length_a   1.000
_cell.length_b   1.000
_cell.length_c   1.000
_cell.angle_alpha   90.00
_cell.angle_beta   90.00
_cell.angle_gamma   90.00
#
_symmetry.space_group_name_H-M   'P 1'
#
loop_
_entity.id
_entity.type
_entity.pdbx_description
1 polymer ?
#
loop_
_entity_poly.entity_id
_entity_poly.type
_entity_poly.pdbx_seq_one_letter_code
_entity_poly.pdbx_strand_id
1 'polypeptide(L)'
;MDDNRGASARLSIPTSLLAEEAGQAKEIDIKSLGFIQKKNILDKLVKVAEEDNENFLLKIRDRIDRVGLETPTIEVLFDHLNIEAEAYAGGRELPSVFNFSVNMLEGFLNYFHLYPRRKEPLPILHNISGIIKPQRMTLLLGPPSSGKTTLLLALAGKLDKNLEFSGRVTYNGHGLEEFLTQQTAAYVSQYDLHIGEMTVRETLAFAARCQGVGPRYEILKELCRREKAANIKPDPDLDILMKVVALKGQETNVVTDYVW
;
A
#
# COMPACT_ATOMS: atom_id res chain seq x y z
N MET A 1 -25.31 -0.29 51.73
CA MET A 1 -26.31 -0.02 50.69
C MET A 1 -25.62 0.79 49.63
N ASP A 2 -25.41 0.13 48.51
CA ASP A 2 -24.46 0.40 47.46
C ASP A 2 -24.73 1.70 46.70
N ASP A 3 -23.67 2.50 46.46
CA ASP A 3 -23.63 3.46 45.35
C ASP A 3 -22.61 2.92 44.32
N ASN A 4 -23.02 1.83 43.66
CA ASN A 4 -22.31 1.20 42.55
C ASN A 4 -22.53 2.03 41.27
N ARG A 5 -21.93 3.24 41.22
CA ARG A 5 -21.78 3.98 39.97
C ARG A 5 -20.59 3.41 39.22
N GLY A 6 -20.87 2.32 38.50
CA GLY A 6 -19.94 1.66 37.59
C GLY A 6 -19.25 2.69 36.70
N ALA A 7 -17.92 2.65 36.73
CA ALA A 7 -17.04 3.42 35.88
C ALA A 7 -17.45 3.26 34.41
N SER A 8 -18.10 4.30 33.87
CA SER A 8 -18.19 4.51 32.43
C SER A 8 -16.78 4.83 31.95
N ALA A 9 -15.98 3.79 31.72
CA ALA A 9 -14.59 3.88 31.25
C ALA A 9 -14.54 4.76 30.00
N ARG A 10 -13.91 5.92 30.13
CA ARG A 10 -13.72 6.88 29.04
C ARG A 10 -12.60 6.33 28.15
N LEU A 11 -12.92 5.36 27.29
CA LEU A 11 -12.00 4.74 26.32
C LEU A 11 -11.45 5.75 25.31
N SER A 12 -10.57 6.66 25.72
CA SER A 12 -9.90 7.58 24.81
C SER A 12 -8.89 6.80 23.94
N ILE A 13 -8.54 7.29 22.76
CA ILE A 13 -7.56 6.60 21.88
C ILE A 13 -6.26 6.21 22.59
N PRO A 14 -5.66 7.04 23.48
CA PRO A 14 -4.46 6.62 24.21
C PRO A 14 -4.71 5.56 25.29
N THR A 15 -5.95 5.22 25.64
CA THR A 15 -6.25 4.34 26.78
C THR A 15 -6.90 3.03 26.32
N SER A 16 -6.44 1.89 26.83
CA SER A 16 -7.03 0.57 26.59
C SER A 16 -7.13 -0.24 27.89
N LEU A 17 -7.86 -1.35 27.85
CA LEU A 17 -7.92 -2.34 28.90
C LEU A 17 -6.92 -3.46 28.58
N LEU A 18 -6.10 -3.87 29.55
CA LEU A 18 -5.35 -5.12 29.48
C LEU A 18 -6.12 -6.23 30.18
N ALA A 19 -6.21 -7.40 29.55
CA ALA A 19 -6.69 -8.61 30.19
C ALA A 19 -5.54 -9.27 30.97
N GLU A 20 -5.64 -9.31 32.30
CA GLU A 20 -4.76 -10.16 33.12
C GLU A 20 -5.35 -11.58 33.25
N GLU A 21 -4.49 -12.58 33.45
CA GLU A 21 -4.86 -14.01 33.59
C GLU A 21 -5.87 -14.27 34.73
N ALA A 22 -6.05 -13.31 35.65
CA ALA A 22 -6.99 -13.37 36.77
C ALA A 22 -8.37 -12.74 36.50
N GLY A 23 -8.68 -12.33 35.26
CA GLY A 23 -9.99 -11.77 34.88
C GLY A 23 -10.25 -10.33 35.35
N GLN A 24 -9.25 -9.66 35.92
CA GLN A 24 -9.30 -8.21 36.19
C GLN A 24 -8.75 -7.45 34.98
N ALA A 25 -9.56 -6.56 34.41
CA ALA A 25 -9.14 -5.70 33.31
C ALA A 25 -8.53 -4.41 33.86
N LYS A 26 -7.24 -4.17 33.60
CA LYS A 26 -6.53 -2.96 34.05
C LYS A 26 -6.54 -1.91 32.95
N GLU A 27 -6.95 -0.68 33.27
CA GLU A 27 -6.86 0.46 32.36
C GLU A 27 -5.41 0.93 32.22
N ILE A 28 -4.94 1.07 30.98
CA ILE A 28 -3.55 1.39 30.66
C ILE A 28 -3.51 2.50 29.61
N ASP A 29 -2.67 3.50 29.88
CA ASP A 29 -2.27 4.48 28.88
C ASP A 29 -1.16 3.90 27.99
N ILE A 30 -1.48 3.77 26.70
CA ILE A 30 -0.65 3.18 25.65
C ILE A 30 0.60 4.00 25.39
N LYS A 31 0.56 5.32 25.67
CA LYS A 31 1.75 6.17 25.59
C LYS A 31 2.73 5.90 26.72
N SER A 32 2.24 5.43 27.86
CA SER A 32 3.03 5.16 29.08
C SER A 32 3.58 3.74 29.17
N LEU A 33 3.16 2.84 28.27
CA LEU A 33 3.63 1.45 28.21
C LEU A 33 5.16 1.39 28.05
N GLY A 34 5.84 0.72 28.97
CA GLY A 34 7.27 0.45 28.88
C GLY A 34 7.62 -0.54 27.77
N PHE A 35 8.88 -0.55 27.33
CA PHE A 35 9.38 -1.42 26.25
C PHE A 35 9.08 -2.92 26.48
N ILE A 36 9.31 -3.40 27.71
CA ILE A 36 9.12 -4.82 28.07
C ILE A 36 7.65 -5.23 27.99
N GLN A 37 6.72 -4.37 28.41
CA GLN A 37 5.29 -4.65 28.35
C GLN A 37 4.79 -4.68 26.90
N LYS A 38 5.24 -3.74 26.07
CA LYS A 38 4.93 -3.75 24.63
C LYS A 38 5.43 -5.02 23.96
N LYS A 39 6.68 -5.41 24.25
CA LYS A 39 7.27 -6.63 23.72
C LYS A 39 6.48 -7.87 24.13
N ASN A 40 6.11 -8.01 25.40
CA ASN A 40 5.32 -9.16 25.86
C ASN A 40 3.93 -9.25 25.20
N ILE A 41 3.25 -8.11 25.04
CA ILE A 41 1.95 -8.05 24.36
C ILE A 41 2.11 -8.43 22.89
N LEU A 42 3.15 -7.91 22.24
CA LEU A 42 3.45 -8.21 20.86
C LEU A 42 3.83 -9.68 20.66
N ASP A 43 4.73 -10.22 21.48
CA ASP A 43 5.15 -11.62 21.44
C ASP A 43 3.94 -12.56 21.64
N LYS A 44 2.99 -12.20 22.52
CA LYS A 44 1.74 -12.96 22.70
C LYS A 44 0.89 -12.95 21.42
N LEU A 45 0.80 -11.80 20.76
CA LEU A 45 0.00 -11.64 19.55
C LEU A 45 0.66 -12.24 18.30
N VAL A 46 1.99 -12.17 18.19
CA VAL A 46 2.77 -12.80 17.13
C VAL A 46 2.61 -14.31 17.22
N LYS A 47 2.72 -14.91 18.41
CA LYS A 47 2.46 -16.35 18.59
C LYS A 47 1.06 -16.76 18.13
N VAL A 48 0.04 -15.97 18.47
CA VAL A 48 -1.33 -16.23 18.01
C VAL A 48 -1.45 -16.11 16.48
N ALA A 49 -0.71 -15.19 15.85
CA ALA A 49 -0.69 -15.06 14.40
C ALA A 49 0.11 -16.18 13.70
N GLU A 50 1.20 -16.67 14.29
CA GLU A 50 1.98 -17.79 13.74
C GLU A 50 1.20 -19.10 13.79
N GLU A 51 0.43 -19.32 14.86
CA GLU A 51 -0.41 -20.51 15.01
C GLU A 51 -1.71 -20.41 14.18
N ASP A 52 -2.30 -19.21 14.06
CA ASP A 52 -3.61 -19.02 13.43
C ASP A 52 -3.84 -17.60 12.87
N ASN A 53 -3.06 -17.26 11.85
CA ASN A 53 -3.13 -15.94 11.20
C ASN A 53 -4.52 -15.66 10.62
N GLU A 54 -5.21 -16.69 10.09
CA GLU A 54 -6.55 -16.53 9.52
C GLU A 54 -7.53 -16.05 10.59
N ASN A 55 -7.64 -16.73 11.74
CA ASN A 55 -8.53 -16.29 12.81
C ASN A 55 -8.14 -14.93 13.37
N PHE A 56 -6.85 -14.61 13.42
CA PHE A 56 -6.40 -13.28 13.81
C PHE A 56 -6.90 -12.17 12.84
N LEU A 57 -6.74 -12.38 11.53
CA LEU A 57 -7.23 -11.44 10.51
C LEU A 57 -8.77 -11.34 10.50
N LEU A 58 -9.46 -12.46 10.73
CA LEU A 58 -10.92 -12.48 10.88
C LEU A 58 -11.38 -11.65 12.09
N LYS A 59 -10.69 -11.74 13.25
CA LYS A 59 -10.99 -10.90 14.42
C LYS A 59 -10.83 -9.40 14.13
N ILE A 60 -9.80 -9.01 13.37
CA ILE A 60 -9.65 -7.61 12.92
C ILE A 60 -10.84 -7.19 12.07
N ARG A 61 -11.20 -8.01 11.07
CA ARG A 61 -12.32 -7.73 10.17
C ARG A 61 -13.64 -7.63 10.93
N ASP A 62 -13.95 -8.62 11.76
CA ASP A 62 -15.19 -8.68 12.53
C ASP A 62 -15.35 -7.48 13.46
N ARG A 63 -14.26 -6.96 14.03
CA ARG A 63 -14.28 -5.74 14.85
C ARG A 63 -14.69 -4.51 14.03
N ILE A 64 -14.13 -4.35 12.83
CA ILE A 64 -14.44 -3.24 11.92
C ILE A 64 -15.90 -3.36 11.42
N ASP A 65 -16.32 -4.55 11.04
CA ASP A 65 -17.66 -4.82 10.51
C ASP A 65 -18.76 -4.62 11.57
N ARG A 66 -18.47 -4.94 12.84
CA ARG A 66 -19.42 -4.79 13.95
C ARG A 66 -19.87 -3.34 14.17
N VAL A 67 -19.06 -2.36 13.76
CA VAL A 67 -19.43 -0.94 13.82
C VAL A 67 -19.86 -0.37 12.46
N GLY A 68 -20.04 -1.23 11.46
CA GLY A 68 -20.42 -0.87 10.09
C GLY A 68 -19.44 0.09 9.44
N LEU A 69 -18.15 0.01 9.78
CA LEU A 69 -17.13 0.89 9.21
C LEU A 69 -16.70 0.31 7.86
N GLU A 70 -17.11 0.96 6.78
CA GLU A 70 -16.71 0.55 5.44
C GLU A 70 -15.23 0.85 5.25
N THR A 71 -14.46 -0.18 4.89
CA THR A 71 -13.05 0.01 4.53
C THR A 71 -12.97 0.70 3.17
N PRO A 72 -12.03 1.65 2.99
CA PRO A 72 -11.88 2.35 1.72
C PRO A 72 -11.54 1.32 0.63
N THR A 73 -12.39 1.24 -0.39
CA THR A 73 -12.21 0.36 -1.54
C THR A 73 -11.77 1.17 -2.75
N ILE A 74 -10.97 0.54 -3.61
CA ILE A 74 -10.44 1.17 -4.82
C ILE A 74 -10.89 0.32 -6.00
N GLU A 75 -11.67 0.94 -6.88
CA GLU A 75 -12.00 0.43 -8.20
C GLU A 75 -11.15 1.17 -9.23
N VAL A 76 -10.48 0.42 -10.10
CA VAL A 76 -9.68 0.98 -11.19
C VAL A 76 -10.40 0.69 -12.51
N LEU A 77 -10.77 1.74 -13.23
CA LEU A 77 -11.37 1.67 -14.55
C LEU A 77 -10.38 2.23 -15.56
N PHE A 78 -10.17 1.52 -16.67
CA PHE A 78 -9.37 2.00 -17.79
C PHE A 78 -10.17 1.87 -19.07
N ASP A 79 -10.12 2.89 -19.92
CA ASP A 79 -10.95 2.98 -21.11
C ASP A 79 -10.18 3.55 -22.30
N HIS A 80 -10.29 2.85 -23.44
CA HIS A 80 -9.61 3.16 -24.70
C HIS A 80 -8.11 3.42 -24.52
N LEU A 81 -7.45 2.62 -23.67
CA LEU A 81 -6.05 2.79 -23.32
C LEU A 81 -5.16 2.41 -24.51
N ASN A 82 -4.33 3.36 -24.97
CA ASN A 82 -3.25 3.10 -25.93
C ASN A 82 -1.92 3.55 -25.34
N ILE A 83 -0.88 2.74 -25.56
CA ILE A 83 0.49 3.05 -25.17
C ILE A 83 1.41 2.76 -26.34
N GLU A 84 2.23 3.75 -26.70
CA GLU A 84 3.12 3.68 -27.85
C GLU A 84 4.55 4.04 -27.45
N ALA A 85 5.52 3.43 -28.11
CA ALA A 85 6.94 3.77 -28.00
C ALA A 85 7.42 4.42 -29.28
N GLU A 86 8.24 5.47 -29.18
CA GLU A 86 8.96 5.98 -30.34
C GLU A 86 10.11 5.04 -30.71
N ALA A 87 10.02 4.33 -31.84
CA ALA A 87 11.09 3.48 -32.36
C ALA A 87 11.69 4.07 -33.65
N TYR A 88 12.99 3.90 -33.86
CA TYR A 88 13.63 4.26 -35.13
C TYR A 88 13.25 3.21 -36.19
N ALA A 89 12.66 3.65 -37.31
CA ALA A 89 12.26 2.76 -38.39
C ALA A 89 13.47 2.04 -39.02
N GLY A 90 13.35 0.71 -39.26
CA GLY A 90 14.27 -0.06 -40.10
C GLY A 90 15.31 -0.96 -39.39
N GLY A 91 14.88 -1.84 -38.48
CA GLY A 91 15.71 -2.96 -38.00
C GLY A 91 16.86 -2.62 -37.04
N ARG A 92 16.89 -1.39 -36.50
CA ARG A 92 17.87 -0.95 -35.49
C ARG A 92 17.41 -1.25 -34.05
N GLU A 93 16.75 -2.39 -33.84
CA GLU A 93 16.13 -2.80 -32.57
C GLU A 93 17.17 -3.11 -31.46
N LEU A 94 18.45 -3.25 -31.82
CA LEU A 94 19.56 -3.50 -30.89
C LEU A 94 20.59 -2.35 -30.91
N PRO A 95 20.97 -1.80 -29.74
CA PRO A 95 22.02 -0.80 -29.66
C PRO A 95 23.38 -1.45 -29.91
N SER A 96 23.83 -1.43 -31.16
CA SER A 96 25.23 -1.68 -31.50
C SER A 96 26.01 -0.37 -31.44
N VAL A 97 27.32 -0.43 -31.15
CA VAL A 97 28.22 0.73 -31.13
C VAL A 97 28.18 1.54 -32.43
N PHE A 98 27.89 0.87 -33.55
CA PHE A 98 27.71 1.50 -34.86
C PHE A 98 26.38 2.26 -34.93
N ASN A 99 25.28 1.65 -34.49
CA ASN A 99 23.96 2.30 -34.45
C ASN A 99 23.94 3.51 -33.50
N PHE A 100 24.65 3.47 -32.37
CA PHE A 100 24.78 4.61 -31.47
C PHE A 100 25.50 5.81 -32.12
N SER A 101 26.61 5.54 -32.82
CA SER A 101 27.38 6.58 -33.52
C SER A 101 26.58 7.22 -34.65
N VAL A 102 25.84 6.40 -35.41
CA VAL A 102 24.94 6.88 -36.47
C VAL A 102 23.77 7.69 -35.88
N ASN A 103 23.18 7.25 -34.77
CA ASN A 103 22.11 7.98 -34.09
C ASN A 103 22.58 9.33 -33.51
N MET A 104 23.83 9.43 -33.02
CA MET A 104 24.41 10.70 -32.55
C MET A 104 24.63 11.68 -33.70
N LEU A 105 25.08 11.20 -34.86
CA LEU A 105 25.30 11.99 -36.08
C LEU A 105 23.97 12.43 -36.72
N GLU A 106 22.98 11.54 -36.77
CA GLU A 106 21.60 11.86 -37.18
C GLU A 106 20.95 12.86 -36.20
N GLY A 107 21.21 12.77 -34.89
CA GLY A 107 20.76 13.76 -33.90
C GLY A 107 21.36 15.14 -34.13
N PHE A 108 22.65 15.20 -34.48
CA PHE A 108 23.33 16.43 -34.86
C PHE A 108 22.77 17.02 -36.17
N LEU A 109 22.54 16.18 -37.19
CA LEU A 109 21.96 16.62 -38.47
C LEU A 109 20.48 17.03 -38.36
N ASN A 110 19.71 16.39 -37.48
CA ASN A 110 18.34 16.79 -37.13
C ASN A 110 18.30 18.14 -36.41
N TYR A 111 19.29 18.45 -35.56
CA TYR A 111 19.44 19.78 -34.96
C TYR A 111 19.64 20.86 -36.05
N PHE A 112 20.35 20.54 -37.12
CA PHE A 112 20.50 21.40 -38.29
C PHE A 112 19.33 21.34 -39.30
N HIS A 113 18.22 20.65 -38.99
CA HIS A 113 17.04 20.50 -39.86
C HIS A 113 17.32 19.89 -41.25
N LEU A 114 18.40 19.12 -41.41
CA LEU A 114 18.81 18.59 -42.72
C LEU A 114 18.19 17.22 -43.05
N TYR A 115 17.61 16.52 -42.08
CA TYR A 115 16.97 15.20 -42.27
C TYR A 115 15.60 15.11 -41.58
N PRO A 116 14.62 14.40 -42.14
CA PRO A 116 13.34 14.13 -41.49
C PRO A 116 13.50 13.07 -40.38
N ARG A 117 12.82 13.28 -39.25
CA ARG A 117 12.74 12.30 -38.14
C ARG A 117 12.08 11.00 -38.65
N ARG A 118 12.83 9.90 -38.67
CA ARG A 118 12.34 8.54 -38.96
C ARG A 118 11.99 7.77 -37.68
N LYS A 119 11.28 8.42 -36.76
CA LYS A 119 10.70 7.75 -35.60
C LYS A 119 9.28 7.37 -35.97
N GLU A 120 8.98 6.08 -35.93
CA GLU A 120 7.63 5.57 -36.13
C GLU A 120 7.06 5.14 -34.77
N PRO A 121 5.78 5.42 -34.49
CA PRO A 121 5.13 4.93 -33.30
C PRO A 121 5.02 3.40 -33.38
N LEU A 122 5.71 2.70 -32.48
CA LEU A 122 5.55 1.28 -32.28
C LEU A 122 4.52 1.09 -31.17
N PRO A 123 3.33 0.59 -31.49
CA PRO A 123 2.27 0.65 -30.52
C PRO A 123 2.39 -0.64 -29.65
N ILE A 124 2.33 -0.48 -28.32
CA ILE A 124 2.50 -1.57 -27.32
C ILE A 124 1.14 -2.08 -26.82
N LEU A 125 0.22 -1.17 -26.49
CA LEU A 125 -1.16 -1.48 -26.10
C LEU A 125 -2.11 -0.75 -27.06
N HIS A 126 -3.14 -1.46 -27.54
CA HIS A 126 -4.13 -0.91 -28.48
C HIS A 126 -5.53 -1.04 -27.93
N ASN A 127 -6.16 0.10 -27.69
CA ASN A 127 -7.56 0.27 -27.39
C ASN A 127 -8.09 -0.71 -26.33
N ILE A 128 -7.41 -0.76 -25.18
CA ILE A 128 -7.74 -1.70 -24.11
C ILE A 128 -8.66 -1.00 -23.11
N SER A 129 -9.79 -1.63 -22.79
CA SER A 129 -10.71 -1.18 -21.75
C SER A 129 -10.97 -2.30 -20.74
N GLY A 130 -11.25 -1.94 -19.49
CA GLY A 130 -11.52 -2.91 -18.43
C GLY A 130 -11.66 -2.30 -17.05
N ILE A 131 -11.92 -3.17 -16.08
CA ILE A 131 -12.21 -2.80 -14.71
C ILE A 131 -11.57 -3.78 -13.73
N ILE A 132 -10.86 -3.24 -12.73
CA ILE A 132 -10.33 -3.99 -11.60
C ILE A 132 -11.22 -3.66 -10.40
N LYS A 133 -12.00 -4.67 -9.98
CA LYS A 133 -12.91 -4.54 -8.84
C LYS A 133 -12.13 -4.69 -7.52
N PRO A 134 -12.51 -3.94 -6.47
CA PRO A 134 -11.95 -4.13 -5.14
C PRO A 134 -12.25 -5.53 -4.59
N GLN A 135 -11.46 -5.94 -3.57
CA GLN A 135 -11.64 -7.20 -2.85
C GLN A 135 -11.57 -8.47 -3.72
N ARG A 136 -10.90 -8.38 -4.88
CA ARG A 136 -10.70 -9.51 -5.79
C ARG A 136 -9.26 -9.58 -6.27
N MET A 137 -8.75 -10.79 -6.44
CA MET A 137 -7.50 -11.02 -7.15
C MET A 137 -7.78 -11.08 -8.65
N THR A 138 -7.13 -10.21 -9.42
CA THR A 138 -7.22 -10.20 -10.90
C THR A 138 -5.94 -10.79 -11.48
N LEU A 139 -6.07 -11.86 -12.27
CA LEU A 139 -4.95 -12.53 -12.92
C LEU A 139 -4.82 -12.05 -14.37
N LEU A 140 -3.68 -11.41 -14.70
CA LEU A 140 -3.36 -10.97 -16.06
C LEU A 140 -2.45 -11.99 -16.75
N LEU A 141 -2.98 -12.68 -17.77
CA LEU A 141 -2.24 -13.67 -18.56
C LEU A 141 -2.02 -13.19 -19.99
N GLY A 142 -0.86 -13.53 -20.55
CA GLY A 142 -0.53 -13.21 -21.92
C GLY A 142 0.88 -13.69 -22.29
N PRO A 143 1.17 -13.92 -23.57
CA PRO A 143 2.48 -14.39 -24.03
C PRO A 143 3.61 -13.39 -23.67
N PRO A 144 4.89 -13.78 -23.72
CA PRO A 144 5.99 -12.84 -23.62
C PRO A 144 5.80 -11.65 -24.60
N SER A 145 6.22 -10.45 -24.19
CA SER A 145 6.08 -9.21 -24.98
C SER A 145 4.66 -8.70 -25.27
N SER A 146 3.62 -9.24 -24.65
CA SER A 146 2.21 -8.76 -24.79
C SER A 146 1.88 -7.44 -24.07
N GLY A 147 2.86 -6.73 -23.52
CA GLY A 147 2.62 -5.45 -22.83
C GLY A 147 2.03 -5.55 -21.42
N LYS A 148 2.00 -6.74 -20.78
CA LYS A 148 1.50 -6.92 -19.40
C LYS A 148 2.16 -5.98 -18.39
N THR A 149 3.49 -5.93 -18.39
CA THR A 149 4.26 -5.06 -17.49
C THR A 149 3.92 -3.59 -17.76
N THR A 150 3.80 -3.21 -19.03
CA THR A 150 3.42 -1.86 -19.46
C THR A 150 2.03 -1.49 -18.96
N LEU A 151 1.06 -2.40 -19.05
CA LEU A 151 -0.30 -2.20 -18.52
C LEU A 151 -0.26 -1.99 -17.00
N LEU A 152 0.44 -2.84 -16.25
CA LEU A 152 0.54 -2.71 -14.79
C LEU A 152 1.21 -1.39 -14.36
N LEU A 153 2.27 -0.98 -15.07
CA LEU A 153 2.95 0.30 -14.82
C LEU A 153 2.06 1.50 -15.15
N ALA A 154 1.29 1.42 -16.24
CA ALA A 154 0.34 2.46 -16.63
C ALA A 154 -0.76 2.64 -15.58
N LEU A 155 -1.37 1.54 -15.13
CA LEU A 155 -2.40 1.58 -14.09
C LEU A 155 -1.82 2.10 -12.76
N ALA A 156 -0.58 1.75 -12.41
CA ALA A 156 0.08 2.22 -11.19
C ALA A 156 0.62 3.67 -11.27
N GLY A 157 0.44 4.38 -12.39
CA GLY A 157 0.98 5.73 -12.57
C GLY A 157 2.52 5.78 -12.55
N LYS A 158 3.17 4.71 -13.02
CA LYS A 158 4.63 4.54 -13.10
C LYS A 158 5.12 4.26 -14.52
N LEU A 159 4.33 4.64 -15.53
CA LEU A 159 4.73 4.49 -16.92
C LEU A 159 5.98 5.31 -17.23
N ASP A 160 6.88 4.78 -18.07
CA ASP A 160 8.06 5.51 -18.53
C ASP A 160 7.64 6.76 -19.31
N LYS A 161 8.31 7.88 -19.06
CA LYS A 161 8.04 9.17 -19.69
C LYS A 161 8.34 9.18 -21.20
N ASN A 162 9.11 8.22 -21.68
CA ASN A 162 9.42 8.05 -23.10
C ASN A 162 8.29 7.34 -23.88
N LEU A 163 7.25 6.87 -23.19
CA LEU A 163 6.08 6.24 -23.80
C LEU A 163 4.95 7.27 -23.94
N GLU A 164 4.31 7.26 -25.09
CA GLU A 164 3.09 8.04 -25.30
C GLU A 164 1.90 7.27 -24.73
N PHE A 165 1.11 7.96 -23.90
CA PHE A 165 -0.07 7.42 -23.25
C PHE A 165 -1.30 8.17 -23.75
N SER A 166 -2.34 7.44 -24.16
CA SER A 166 -3.66 7.99 -24.46
C SER A 166 -4.78 7.08 -23.94
N GLY A 167 -5.98 7.65 -23.80
CA GLY A 167 -7.11 6.99 -23.12
C GLY A 167 -7.28 7.53 -21.70
N ARG A 168 -8.03 6.79 -20.87
CA ARG A 168 -8.36 7.21 -19.50
C ARG A 168 -8.11 6.08 -18.51
N VAL A 169 -7.52 6.41 -17.38
CA VAL A 169 -7.47 5.53 -16.19
C VAL A 169 -8.02 6.33 -15.01
N THR A 170 -8.97 5.76 -14.28
CA THR A 170 -9.59 6.39 -13.12
C THR A 170 -9.62 5.47 -11.91
N TYR A 171 -9.42 6.04 -10.74
CA TYR A 171 -9.57 5.41 -9.44
C TYR A 171 -10.83 5.97 -8.79
N ASN A 172 -11.89 5.16 -8.63
CA ASN A 172 -13.20 5.61 -8.16
C ASN A 172 -13.74 6.88 -8.88
N GLY A 173 -13.48 6.99 -10.18
CA GLY A 173 -13.88 8.14 -10.99
C GLY A 173 -12.88 9.30 -11.07
N HIS A 174 -11.83 9.30 -10.26
CA HIS A 174 -10.77 10.32 -10.28
C HIS A 174 -9.63 9.95 -11.24
N GLY A 175 -9.24 10.86 -12.12
CA GLY A 175 -8.09 10.68 -13.02
C GLY A 175 -6.75 10.57 -12.29
N LEU A 176 -5.75 9.99 -12.94
CA LEU A 176 -4.41 9.80 -12.37
C LEU A 176 -3.70 11.11 -11.99
N GLU A 177 -4.10 12.21 -12.62
CA GLU A 177 -3.62 13.57 -12.42
C GLU A 177 -4.25 14.29 -11.22
N GLU A 178 -5.39 13.81 -10.72
CA GLU A 178 -6.13 14.43 -9.62
C GLU A 178 -5.51 14.10 -8.24
N PHE A 179 -4.68 13.06 -8.17
CA PHE A 179 -4.09 12.57 -6.93
C PHE A 179 -2.73 11.89 -7.16
N LEU A 180 -2.01 11.64 -6.07
CA LEU A 180 -0.75 10.90 -6.14
C LEU A 180 -1.03 9.40 -6.23
N THR A 181 -1.14 8.89 -7.46
CA THR A 181 -1.40 7.45 -7.73
C THR A 181 -0.44 6.52 -6.98
N GLN A 182 0.82 6.92 -6.81
CA GLN A 182 1.84 6.13 -6.12
C GLN A 182 1.58 5.96 -4.61
N GLN A 183 0.69 6.77 -4.02
CA GLN A 183 0.25 6.60 -2.62
C GLN A 183 -0.93 5.63 -2.50
N THR A 184 -1.65 5.39 -3.61
CA THR A 184 -2.86 4.57 -3.65
C THR A 184 -2.59 3.19 -4.28
N ALA A 185 -1.65 3.12 -5.22
CA ALA A 185 -1.27 1.90 -5.92
C ALA A 185 0.22 1.60 -5.73
N ALA A 186 0.52 0.39 -5.28
CA ALA A 186 1.89 -0.12 -5.18
C ALA A 186 2.17 -1.07 -6.36
N TYR A 187 3.22 -0.78 -7.12
CA TYR A 187 3.77 -1.69 -8.12
C TYR A 187 5.00 -2.39 -7.54
N VAL A 188 4.95 -3.73 -7.54
CA VAL A 188 6.07 -4.61 -7.16
C VAL A 188 6.70 -5.12 -8.46
N SER A 189 7.98 -4.79 -8.67
CA SER A 189 8.72 -5.18 -9.87
C SER A 189 9.13 -6.65 -9.86
N GLN A 190 9.55 -7.15 -11.03
CA GLN A 190 10.13 -8.50 -11.14
C GLN A 190 11.49 -8.62 -10.43
N TYR A 191 12.18 -7.50 -10.27
CA TYR A 191 13.45 -7.41 -9.56
C TYR A 191 13.25 -6.71 -8.23
N ASP A 192 13.86 -7.27 -7.19
CA ASP A 192 13.91 -6.67 -5.87
C ASP A 192 15.19 -5.85 -5.72
N LEU A 193 15.04 -4.59 -5.34
CA LEU A 193 16.16 -3.68 -5.07
C LEU A 193 16.28 -3.48 -3.56
N HIS A 194 17.31 -4.07 -2.97
CA HIS A 194 17.58 -4.00 -1.54
C HIS A 194 19.03 -3.57 -1.28
N ILE A 195 19.24 -2.95 -0.12
CA ILE A 195 20.58 -2.59 0.38
C ILE A 195 21.16 -3.84 1.04
N GLY A 196 22.22 -4.41 0.47
CA GLY A 196 22.78 -5.71 0.89
C GLY A 196 23.40 -5.69 2.29
N GLU A 197 23.74 -4.51 2.80
CA GLU A 197 24.31 -4.29 4.12
C GLU A 197 23.26 -4.20 5.23
N MET A 198 21.96 -4.12 4.88
CA MET A 198 20.87 -4.02 5.86
C MET A 198 20.25 -5.39 6.12
N THR A 199 19.99 -5.69 7.39
CA THR A 199 19.12 -6.80 7.77
C THR A 199 17.68 -6.54 7.30
N VAL A 200 16.86 -7.61 7.19
CA VAL A 200 15.44 -7.45 6.85
C VAL A 200 14.73 -6.57 7.87
N ARG A 201 15.07 -6.69 9.16
CA ARG A 201 14.54 -5.85 10.25
C ARG A 201 14.84 -4.38 10.00
N GLU A 202 16.09 -4.05 9.70
CA GLU A 202 16.48 -2.67 9.41
C GLU A 202 15.79 -2.14 8.15
N THR A 203 15.66 -2.98 7.12
CA THR A 203 15.00 -2.62 5.86
C THR A 203 13.52 -2.29 6.07
N LEU A 204 12.80 -3.15 6.79
CA LEU A 204 11.39 -2.93 7.13
C LEU A 204 11.22 -1.73 8.06
N ALA A 205 12.12 -1.56 9.04
CA ALA A 205 12.09 -0.41 9.95
C ALA A 205 12.28 0.90 9.19
N PHE A 206 13.22 0.94 8.25
CA PHE A 206 13.44 2.07 7.35
C PHE A 206 12.22 2.36 6.49
N ALA A 207 11.68 1.35 5.80
CA ALA A 207 10.51 1.49 4.95
C ALA A 207 9.30 2.06 5.71
N ALA A 208 9.01 1.53 6.90
CA ALA A 208 7.87 2.01 7.69
C ALA A 208 8.10 3.41 8.31
N ARG A 209 9.35 3.86 8.50
CA ARG A 209 9.63 5.27 8.83
C ARG A 209 9.37 6.21 7.64
N CYS A 210 9.65 5.77 6.41
CA CYS A 210 9.41 6.55 5.19
C CYS A 210 7.92 6.61 4.79
N GLN A 211 7.14 5.56 5.06
CA GLN A 211 5.72 5.49 4.71
C GLN A 211 4.79 6.36 5.59
N GLY A 212 5.30 6.87 6.72
CA GLY A 212 4.54 7.71 7.65
C GLY A 212 3.37 6.97 8.33
N VAL A 213 2.62 7.70 9.17
CA VAL A 213 1.35 7.22 9.71
C VAL A 213 0.26 7.53 8.69
N GLY A 214 -0.10 6.54 7.86
CA GLY A 214 -1.23 6.63 6.93
C GLY A 214 -2.58 6.83 7.65
N PRO A 215 -3.73 6.57 6.99
CA PRO A 215 -5.06 6.83 7.56
C PRO A 215 -5.41 5.98 8.80
N ARG A 216 -4.48 5.13 9.27
CA ARG A 216 -4.63 4.21 10.41
C ARG A 216 -5.15 4.92 11.66
N TYR A 217 -4.62 6.11 11.97
CA TYR A 217 -5.07 6.88 13.13
C TYR A 217 -6.52 7.37 12.99
N GLU A 218 -6.90 7.91 11.82
CA GLU A 218 -8.26 8.40 11.59
C GLU A 218 -9.27 7.24 11.52
N ILE A 219 -8.92 6.12 10.89
CA ILE A 219 -9.73 4.89 10.88
C ILE A 219 -9.94 4.39 12.31
N LEU A 220 -8.88 4.30 13.10
CA LEU A 220 -8.97 3.86 14.49
C LEU A 220 -9.80 4.82 15.35
N LYS A 221 -9.62 6.13 15.15
CA LYS A 221 -10.40 7.17 15.85
C LYS A 221 -11.89 7.03 15.55
N GLU A 222 -12.25 6.81 14.29
CA GLU A 222 -13.64 6.59 13.89
C GLU A 222 -14.17 5.25 14.42
N LEU A 223 -13.38 4.18 14.37
CA LEU A 223 -13.69 2.89 14.98
C LEU A 223 -14.04 3.05 16.47
N CYS A 224 -13.14 3.64 17.26
CA CYS A 224 -13.36 3.86 18.69
C CYS A 224 -14.58 4.76 18.97
N ARG A 225 -14.86 5.75 18.09
CA ARG A 225 -16.05 6.61 18.22
C ARG A 225 -17.34 5.80 18.07
N ARG A 226 -17.41 4.92 17.07
CA ARG A 226 -18.58 4.08 16.82
C ARG A 226 -18.76 2.97 17.86
N GLU A 227 -17.67 2.36 18.30
CA GLU A 227 -17.70 1.36 19.40
C GLU A 227 -18.33 1.95 20.66
N LYS A 228 -17.95 3.18 21.03
CA LYS A 228 -18.57 3.89 22.16
C LYS A 228 -20.05 4.19 21.95
N ALA A 229 -20.43 4.66 20.76
CA ALA A 229 -21.81 4.98 20.46
C ALA A 229 -22.71 3.74 20.52
N ALA A 230 -22.19 2.57 20.13
CA ALA A 230 -22.87 1.29 20.17
C ALA A 230 -22.70 0.51 21.49
N ASN A 231 -21.97 1.07 22.47
CA ASN A 231 -21.61 0.41 23.74
C ASN A 231 -20.96 -0.97 23.56
N ILE A 232 -20.13 -1.11 22.52
CA ILE A 232 -19.38 -2.32 22.19
C ILE A 232 -18.02 -2.25 22.89
N LYS A 233 -17.63 -3.33 23.57
CA LYS A 233 -16.28 -3.50 24.11
C LYS A 233 -15.43 -4.31 23.12
N PRO A 234 -14.28 -3.79 22.66
CA PRO A 234 -13.39 -4.55 21.79
C PRO A 234 -12.64 -5.64 22.58
N ASP A 235 -12.09 -6.60 21.84
CA ASP A 235 -11.11 -7.53 22.40
C ASP A 235 -9.89 -6.72 22.93
N PRO A 236 -9.49 -6.89 24.21
CA PRO A 236 -8.40 -6.14 24.83
C PRO A 236 -7.08 -6.21 24.08
N ASP A 237 -6.67 -7.42 23.67
CA ASP A 237 -5.37 -7.66 23.04
C ASP A 237 -5.35 -7.05 21.63
N LEU A 238 -6.47 -7.19 20.90
CA LEU A 238 -6.66 -6.59 19.58
C LEU A 238 -6.71 -5.05 19.64
N ASP A 239 -7.34 -4.49 20.67
CA ASP A 239 -7.46 -3.04 20.86
C ASP A 239 -6.13 -2.38 21.16
N ILE A 240 -5.32 -3.00 22.00
CA ILE A 240 -3.97 -2.52 22.28
C ILE A 240 -3.14 -2.55 21.01
N LEU A 241 -3.17 -3.63 20.23
CA LEU A 241 -2.39 -3.72 19.01
C LEU A 241 -2.74 -2.62 18.01
N MET A 242 -4.04 -2.47 17.67
CA MET A 242 -4.47 -1.47 16.71
C MET A 242 -4.10 -0.04 17.16
N LYS A 243 -4.23 0.25 18.46
CA LYS A 243 -3.83 1.54 19.03
C LYS A 243 -2.31 1.75 19.04
N VAL A 244 -1.52 0.72 19.37
CA VAL A 244 -0.06 0.77 19.32
C VAL A 244 0.43 1.02 17.90
N VAL A 245 -0.15 0.35 16.90
CA VAL A 245 0.20 0.52 15.48
C VAL A 245 -0.20 1.90 14.94
N ALA A 246 -1.27 2.52 15.47
CA ALA A 246 -1.78 3.80 14.98
C ALA A 246 -1.21 5.03 15.70
N LEU A 247 -0.74 4.92 16.94
CA LEU A 247 -0.23 6.04 17.72
C LEU A 247 1.20 6.42 17.27
N LYS A 248 1.33 7.61 16.68
CA LYS A 248 2.60 8.19 16.21
C LYS A 248 3.61 8.39 17.35
N GLY A 249 4.88 8.08 17.11
CA GLY A 249 6.00 8.50 17.98
C GLY A 249 6.64 7.42 18.85
N GLN A 250 6.46 6.14 18.56
CA GLN A 250 7.17 5.08 19.28
C GLN A 250 8.39 4.62 18.46
N GLU A 251 9.57 4.75 19.04
CA GLU A 251 10.86 4.39 18.44
C GLU A 251 10.95 2.90 18.05
N THR A 252 10.05 2.08 18.60
CA THR A 252 9.82 0.68 18.24
C THR A 252 8.79 0.58 17.13
N ASN A 253 9.23 0.18 15.94
CA ASN A 253 8.34 -0.05 14.82
C ASN A 253 7.65 -1.41 15.00
N VAL A 254 6.55 -1.42 15.76
CA VAL A 254 5.79 -2.63 16.12
C VAL A 254 5.33 -3.44 14.89
N VAL A 255 5.15 -2.76 13.76
CA VAL A 255 4.89 -3.40 12.46
C VAL A 255 6.08 -4.24 12.00
N THR A 256 7.31 -3.72 12.17
CA THR A 256 8.54 -4.46 11.86
C THR A 256 8.75 -5.63 12.80
N ASP A 257 8.36 -5.49 14.06
CA ASP A 257 8.44 -6.58 15.05
C ASP A 257 7.36 -7.66 14.83
N TYR A 258 6.23 -7.34 14.19
CA TYR A 258 5.16 -8.30 13.88
C TYR A 258 5.42 -9.10 12.59
N VAL A 259 6.14 -8.54 11.63
CA VAL A 259 6.50 -9.21 10.36
C VAL A 259 7.69 -10.18 10.54
N TRP A 260 8.34 -10.16 11.71
CA TRP A 260 9.54 -10.93 12.04
C TRP A 260 9.29 -12.00 13.08
#